data_AF-S5ZIT8-F1
#
_entry.id   AF-S5ZIT8-F1
#
_cell.length_a   1.000
_cell.length_b   1.000
_cell.length_c   1.000
_cell.angle_alpha   90.00
_cell.angle_beta   90.00
_cell.angle_gamma   90.00
#
_symmetry.space_group_name_H-M   'P 1'
#
loop_
_entity.id
_entity.type
_entity.pdbx_description
1 polymer ?
#
loop_
_entity_poly.entity_id
_entity_poly.type
_entity_poly.pdbx_seq_one_letter_code
_entity_poly.pdbx_strand_id
1 'polypeptide(L)'
;ALNDPVAVKLAEDRWWISIADSDLLFWVKGIANGYRLDVLIDEPDVSPLAVQGPKAEDLMARLFGEGVRDVRFFRFGMFDFQGREMAIARSGYSKQGGFEIYV
;
A
#
# COMPACT_ATOMS: atom_id res chain seq x y z
N ALA A 1 -2.38 17.76 13.71
CA ALA A 1 -1.82 16.39 13.81
C ALA A 1 -1.00 16.15 12.54
N LEU A 2 0.05 15.34 12.59
CA LEU A 2 0.95 15.16 11.44
C LEU A 2 0.27 14.37 10.31
N ASN A 3 -0.14 13.11 10.55
CA ASN A 3 -0.94 12.25 9.66
C ASN A 3 -1.23 10.91 10.38
N ASP A 4 -2.08 10.07 9.80
CA ASP A 4 -2.39 8.69 10.21
C ASP A 4 -2.10 7.67 9.06
N PRO A 5 -0.82 7.50 8.68
CA PRO A 5 -0.47 6.76 7.47
C PRO A 5 -0.66 5.24 7.62
N VAL A 6 -0.89 4.57 6.49
CA VAL A 6 -0.73 3.13 6.36
C VAL A 6 0.67 2.83 5.82
N ALA A 7 1.38 1.89 6.43
CA ALA A 7 2.69 1.45 5.99
C ALA A 7 2.64 0.02 5.45
N VAL A 8 3.29 -0.22 4.31
CA VAL A 8 3.43 -1.53 3.66
C VAL A 8 4.90 -1.93 3.71
N LYS A 9 5.22 -3.00 4.46
CA LYS A 9 6.57 -3.56 4.54
C LYS A 9 6.81 -4.53 3.38
N LEU A 10 7.40 -4.05 2.29
CA LEU A 10 7.65 -4.82 1.06
C LEU A 10 8.79 -5.82 1.22
N ALA A 11 9.82 -5.45 1.99
CA ALA A 11 10.97 -6.27 2.29
C ALA A 11 11.46 -5.98 3.72
N GLU A 12 12.53 -6.64 4.17
CA GLU A 12 13.09 -6.37 5.50
C GLU A 12 13.55 -4.92 5.70
N ASP A 13 14.01 -4.30 4.62
CA ASP A 13 14.64 -2.99 4.51
C ASP A 13 13.85 -1.99 3.65
N ARG A 14 12.64 -2.36 3.18
CA ARG A 14 11.84 -1.54 2.27
C ARG A 14 10.41 -1.39 2.75
N TRP A 15 9.98 -0.13 2.85
CA TRP A 15 8.61 0.25 3.20
C TRP A 15 8.06 1.28 2.23
N TRP A 16 6.77 1.17 1.94
CA TRP A 16 5.96 2.29 1.45
C TRP A 16 5.11 2.84 2.57
N ILE A 17 4.92 4.16 2.58
CA ILE A 17 4.11 4.87 3.56
C ILE A 17 3.12 5.73 2.79
N SER A 18 1.83 5.44 2.91
CA SER A 18 0.77 6.25 2.32
C SER A 18 0.62 7.54 3.14
N ILE A 19 1.06 8.66 2.57
CA ILE A 19 1.00 9.99 3.19
C ILE A 19 -0.20 10.78 2.65
N ALA A 20 -0.82 11.62 3.47
CA ALA A 20 -1.91 12.50 3.01
C ALA A 20 -1.38 13.82 2.42
N ASP A 21 -0.17 14.23 2.79
CA ASP A 21 0.50 15.45 2.35
C ASP A 21 2.03 15.35 2.52
N SER A 22 2.73 16.40 2.11
CA SER A 22 4.19 16.49 2.19
C SER A 22 4.75 16.66 3.62
N ASP A 23 3.92 17.02 4.60
CA ASP A 23 4.40 17.31 5.95
C ASP A 23 4.98 16.05 6.61
N LEU A 24 4.31 14.91 6.41
CA LEU A 24 4.82 13.62 6.87
C LEU A 24 6.12 13.23 6.14
N LEU A 25 6.24 13.49 4.84
CA LEU A 25 7.49 13.25 4.09
C LEU A 25 8.66 14.06 4.68
N PHE A 26 8.45 15.34 4.95
CA PHE A 26 9.48 16.19 5.55
C PHE A 26 9.83 15.76 6.98
N TRP A 27 8.82 15.32 7.75
CA TRP A 27 9.06 14.79 9.08
C TRP A 27 9.92 13.52 9.06
N VAL A 28 9.63 12.56 8.17
CA VAL A 28 10.44 11.32 8.00
C VAL A 28 11.88 11.66 7.61
N LYS A 29 12.08 12.59 6.66
CA LYS A 29 13.40 13.09 6.28
C LYS A 29 14.14 13.74 7.46
N GLY A 30 13.44 14.50 8.28
CA GLY A 30 13.98 15.12 9.49
C GLY A 30 14.47 14.09 10.52
N ILE A 31 13.68 13.04 10.77
CA ILE A 31 14.06 11.94 11.66
C ILE A 31 15.28 11.19 11.13
N ALA A 32 15.29 10.81 9.85
CA ALA A 32 16.43 10.12 9.26
C ALA A 32 17.72 10.92 9.36
N ASN A 33 17.66 12.23 9.07
CA ASN A 33 18.81 13.12 9.21
C ASN A 33 19.24 13.30 10.68
N GLY A 34 18.30 13.49 11.60
CA GLY A 34 18.57 13.69 13.02
C GLY A 34 19.26 12.49 13.68
N TYR A 35 18.86 11.28 13.29
CA TYR A 35 19.45 10.03 13.77
C TYR A 35 20.60 9.51 12.90
N ARG A 36 20.94 10.19 11.80
CA ARG A 36 21.95 9.75 10.81
C ARG A 36 21.70 8.33 10.29
N LEU A 37 20.44 8.02 9.99
CA LEU A 37 20.05 6.74 9.42
C LEU A 37 20.55 6.62 7.98
N ASP A 38 21.06 5.45 7.62
CA ASP A 38 21.39 5.11 6.24
C ASP A 38 20.14 4.60 5.52
N VAL A 39 19.35 5.54 4.99
CA VAL A 39 18.07 5.24 4.33
C VAL A 39 17.81 6.21 3.19
N LEU A 40 17.29 5.69 2.08
CA LEU A 40 16.77 6.49 0.96
C LEU A 40 15.30 6.82 1.21
N ILE A 41 14.93 8.10 1.07
CA ILE A 41 13.54 8.56 1.21
C ILE A 41 13.16 9.36 -0.03
N ASP A 42 12.34 8.74 -0.88
CA ASP A 42 11.80 9.31 -2.10
C ASP A 42 10.28 9.05 -2.24
N GLU A 43 9.68 9.69 -3.24
CA GLU A 43 8.32 9.38 -3.66
C GLU A 43 8.42 8.39 -4.83
N PRO A 44 8.03 7.12 -4.64
CA PRO A 44 8.11 6.13 -5.68
C PRO A 44 7.09 6.43 -6.80
N ASP A 45 7.39 5.99 -8.02
CA ASP A 45 6.43 6.00 -9.15
C ASP A 45 5.38 4.90 -8.96
N VAL A 46 4.56 5.06 -7.93
CA VAL A 46 3.52 4.12 -7.51
C VAL A 46 2.29 4.90 -7.06
N SER A 47 1.12 4.50 -7.57
CA SER A 47 -0.15 5.14 -7.21
C SER A 47 -1.14 4.11 -6.63
N PRO A 48 -1.74 4.35 -5.46
CA PRO A 48 -2.75 3.46 -4.93
C PRO A 48 -4.10 3.64 -5.65
N LEU A 49 -4.67 2.53 -6.11
CA LEU A 49 -6.02 2.45 -6.67
C LEU A 49 -6.92 1.65 -5.73
N ALA A 50 -7.92 2.31 -5.17
CA ALA A 50 -8.89 1.68 -4.26
C ALA A 50 -10.04 1.01 -5.04
N VAL A 51 -10.29 -0.26 -4.75
CA VAL A 51 -11.43 -1.04 -5.24
C VAL A 51 -12.30 -1.43 -4.04
N GLN A 52 -13.45 -0.78 -3.88
CA GLN A 52 -14.25 -0.85 -2.66
C GLN A 52 -15.72 -1.19 -2.96
N GLY A 53 -16.39 -1.87 -2.03
CA GLY A 53 -17.82 -2.19 -2.12
C GLY A 53 -18.13 -3.69 -2.20
N PRO A 54 -19.42 -4.05 -2.29
CA PRO A 54 -19.90 -5.42 -2.06
C PRO A 54 -19.47 -6.40 -3.14
N LYS A 55 -18.99 -5.91 -4.29
CA LYS A 55 -18.51 -6.70 -5.43
C LYS A 55 -16.99 -6.61 -5.60
N ALA A 56 -16.28 -5.92 -4.70
CA ALA A 56 -14.83 -5.72 -4.82
C ALA A 56 -14.11 -7.07 -4.84
N GLU A 57 -14.47 -8.00 -3.95
CA GLU A 57 -13.82 -9.31 -3.87
C GLU A 57 -13.97 -10.12 -5.16
N ASP A 58 -15.18 -10.19 -5.72
CA ASP A 58 -15.44 -10.89 -6.98
C ASP A 58 -14.74 -10.24 -8.17
N LEU A 59 -14.66 -8.90 -8.20
CA LEU A 59 -13.92 -8.18 -9.24
C LEU A 59 -12.42 -8.48 -9.15
N MET A 60 -11.85 -8.42 -7.95
CA MET A 60 -10.43 -8.69 -7.74
C MET A 60 -10.08 -10.14 -8.08
N ALA A 61 -10.91 -11.11 -7.68
CA ALA A 61 -10.68 -12.52 -8.00
C ALA A 61 -10.71 -12.79 -9.51
N ARG A 62 -11.56 -12.07 -10.26
CA ARG A 62 -11.60 -12.17 -11.73
C ARG A 62 -10.35 -11.63 -12.42
N LEU A 63 -9.66 -10.65 -11.82
CA LEU A 63 -8.48 -10.00 -12.41
C LEU A 63 -7.17 -10.67 -11.98
N PHE A 64 -7.08 -11.11 -10.72
CA PHE A 64 -5.84 -11.59 -10.09
C PHE A 64 -5.91 -13.05 -9.63
N GLY A 65 -7.04 -13.73 -9.84
CA GLY A 65 -7.29 -15.10 -9.41
C GLY A 65 -7.82 -15.21 -7.97
N GLU A 66 -8.30 -16.42 -7.61
CA GLU A 66 -8.96 -16.66 -6.31
C GLU A 66 -8.06 -16.44 -5.09
N GLY A 67 -6.73 -16.56 -5.26
CA GLY A 67 -5.77 -16.33 -4.16
C GLY A 67 -5.82 -14.92 -3.57
N VAL A 68 -6.36 -13.92 -4.29
CA VAL A 68 -6.54 -12.57 -3.74
C VAL A 68 -7.54 -12.53 -2.58
N ARG A 69 -8.47 -13.50 -2.52
CA ARG A 69 -9.44 -13.61 -1.41
C ARG A 69 -8.75 -13.97 -0.09
N ASP A 70 -7.63 -14.69 -0.14
CA ASP A 70 -6.88 -15.13 1.03
C ASP A 70 -6.09 -13.99 1.70
N VAL A 71 -5.96 -12.85 1.04
CA VAL A 71 -5.33 -11.66 1.60
C VAL A 71 -6.18 -11.16 2.78
N ARG A 72 -5.69 -11.37 4.00
CA ARG A 72 -6.38 -10.97 5.23
C ARG A 72 -6.38 -9.44 5.41
N PHE A 73 -7.32 -8.96 6.23
CA PHE A 73 -7.43 -7.53 6.57
C PHE A 73 -6.09 -6.96 7.06
N PHE A 74 -5.67 -5.81 6.52
CA PHE A 74 -4.36 -5.18 6.76
C PHE A 74 -3.16 -6.08 6.45
N ARG A 75 -3.32 -7.01 5.51
CA ARG A 75 -2.23 -7.73 4.83
C ARG A 75 -2.23 -7.36 3.35
N PHE A 76 -1.12 -7.65 2.70
CA PHE A 76 -0.98 -7.55 1.26
C PHE A 76 -0.34 -8.82 0.70
N GLY A 77 -0.49 -9.03 -0.59
CA GLY A 77 0.23 -10.05 -1.36
C GLY A 77 0.70 -9.49 -2.69
N MET A 78 1.58 -10.22 -3.36
CA MET A 78 2.04 -9.92 -4.71
C MET A 78 1.24 -10.75 -5.72
N PHE A 79 0.74 -10.10 -6.77
CA PHE A 79 -0.08 -10.72 -7.79
C PHE A 79 0.40 -10.29 -9.17
N ASP A 80 0.42 -11.22 -10.12
CA ASP A 80 0.68 -10.87 -11.53
C ASP A 80 -0.56 -10.25 -12.16
N PHE A 81 -0.35 -9.19 -12.92
CA PHE A 81 -1.33 -8.67 -13.86
C PHE A 81 -0.63 -8.27 -15.15
N GLN A 82 -0.89 -9.03 -16.21
CA GLN A 82 -0.32 -8.80 -17.53
C GLN A 82 1.23 -8.79 -17.52
N GLY A 83 1.86 -9.64 -16.71
CA GLY A 83 3.32 -9.73 -16.61
C GLY A 83 3.97 -8.68 -15.69
N ARG A 84 3.17 -7.87 -14.98
CA ARG A 84 3.64 -6.94 -13.95
C ARG A 84 3.21 -7.43 -12.58
N GLU A 85 4.17 -7.56 -11.68
CA GLU A 85 3.91 -7.87 -10.28
C GLU A 85 3.36 -6.63 -9.57
N MET A 86 2.20 -6.77 -8.92
CA MET A 86 1.51 -5.69 -8.22
C MET A 86 1.28 -6.08 -6.76
N ALA A 87 1.54 -5.14 -5.85
CA ALA A 87 1.15 -5.30 -4.45
C ALA A 87 -0.35 -5.01 -4.31
N ILE A 88 -1.09 -5.93 -3.68
CA ILE A 88 -2.53 -5.77 -3.42
C ILE A 88 -2.76 -5.93 -1.93
N ALA A 89 -3.22 -4.87 -1.28
CA ALA A 89 -3.56 -4.86 0.13
C ALA A 89 -5.06 -4.99 0.33
N ARG A 90 -5.50 -5.78 1.33
CA ARG A 90 -6.88 -5.74 1.81
C ARG A 90 -7.01 -4.64 2.86
N SER A 91 -7.24 -3.43 2.37
CA SER A 91 -7.45 -2.20 3.12
C SER A 91 -8.57 -1.39 2.47
N GLY A 92 -9.02 -0.34 3.14
CA GLY A 92 -10.05 0.52 2.60
C GLY A 92 -10.63 1.45 3.65
N TYR A 93 -10.97 2.65 3.18
CA TYR A 93 -11.68 3.64 3.98
C TYR A 93 -13.20 3.41 3.98
N SER A 94 -13.71 2.55 3.09
CA SER A 94 -15.12 2.23 3.01
C SER A 94 -15.53 1.23 4.11
N LYS A 95 -16.75 1.38 4.65
CA LYS A 95 -17.31 0.40 5.60
C LYS A 95 -17.64 -0.96 4.96
N GLN A 96 -17.52 -1.07 3.63
CA GLN A 96 -17.98 -2.24 2.87
C GLN A 96 -16.84 -3.18 2.46
N GLY A 97 -15.61 -2.91 2.94
CA GLY A 97 -14.43 -3.67 2.58
C GLY A 97 -13.97 -3.42 1.14
N GLY A 98 -12.76 -3.90 0.84
CA GLY A 98 -12.16 -3.73 -0.46
C GLY A 98 -10.65 -3.96 -0.42
N PHE A 99 -10.01 -3.49 -1.47
CA PHE A 99 -8.58 -3.63 -1.70
C PHE A 99 -7.99 -2.30 -2.17
N GLU A 100 -6.68 -2.17 -1.99
CA GLU A 100 -5.85 -1.16 -2.64
C GLU A 100 -4.82 -1.87 -3.51
N ILE A 101 -4.75 -1.47 -4.77
CA ILE A 101 -3.76 -1.95 -5.74
C ILE A 101 -2.69 -0.87 -5.86
N TYR A 102 -1.44 -1.21 -5.61
CA TYR A 102 -0.30 -0.31 -5.82
C TYR A 102 0.21 -0.50 -7.26
N VAL A 103 -0.18 0.40 -8.16
CA VAL A 103 0.17 0.35 -9.59
C VAL A 103 1.47 1.06 -9.91
#